data_AF-A0A6L8KW67-F1
#
_entry.id   AF-A0A6L8KW67-F1
#
_cell.length_a   1.000
_cell.length_b   1.000
_cell.length_c   1.000
_cell.angle_alpha   90.00
_cell.angle_beta   90.00
_cell.angle_gamma   90.00
#
_symmetry.space_group_name_H-M   'P 1'
#
loop_
_entity.id
_entity.type
_entity.pdbx_description
1 polymer ?
#
loop_
_entity_poly.entity_id
_entity_poly.type
_entity_poly.pdbx_seq_one_letter_code
_entity_poly.pdbx_strand_id
1 'polypeptide(L)' 'MIKPPAKKLLQKDYIQSAVRFPPKLHAQLKASADENGRSLNTEILARLEAGPSKEVLAEIAELKSMLRKVLDQM' A
#
# COMPACT_ATOMS: atom_id res chain seq x y z
N MET A 1 -18.35 -25.60 15.11
CA MET A 1 -17.73 -25.96 13.82
C MET A 1 -16.49 -25.10 13.64
N ILE A 2 -15.29 -25.68 13.62
CA ILE A 2 -14.05 -24.94 13.36
C ILE A 2 -13.90 -24.90 11.83
N LYS A 3 -13.89 -23.70 11.23
CA LYS A 3 -13.60 -23.56 9.80
C LYS A 3 -12.17 -24.06 9.55
N PRO A 4 -11.94 -24.91 8.54
CA PRO A 4 -10.59 -25.35 8.22
C PRO A 4 -9.71 -24.13 7.88
N PRO A 5 -8.41 -24.15 8.23
CA PRO A 5 -7.51 -23.05 7.92
C PRO A 5 -7.50 -22.82 6.41
N ALA A 6 -7.54 -21.55 6.00
CA ALA A 6 -7.44 -21.18 4.60
C ALA A 6 -6.15 -21.76 4.01
N LYS A 7 -6.26 -22.42 2.86
CA LYS A 7 -5.11 -23.01 2.16
C LYS A 7 -4.07 -21.91 1.88
N LYS A 8 -2.85 -22.08 2.38
CA LYS A 8 -1.75 -21.14 2.16
C LYS A 8 -1.36 -21.15 0.68
N LEU A 9 -1.35 -19.99 0.04
CA LEU A 9 -0.89 -19.83 -1.34
C LEU A 9 0.63 -20.03 -1.41
N LEU A 10 1.08 -20.71 -2.45
CA LEU A 10 2.48 -20.93 -2.79
C LEU A 10 2.91 -19.94 -3.87
N GLN A 11 4.22 -19.71 -4.04
CA GLN A 11 4.74 -18.76 -5.04
C GLN A 11 4.19 -19.01 -6.46
N LYS A 12 3.98 -20.28 -6.82
CA LYS A 12 3.40 -20.71 -8.11
C LYS A 12 1.94 -20.30 -8.32
N ASP A 13 1.23 -19.97 -7.24
CA ASP A 13 -0.16 -19.53 -7.29
C ASP A 13 -0.27 -18.03 -7.59
N TYR A 14 0.84 -17.29 -7.58
CA TYR A 14 0.91 -15.86 -7.90
C TYR A 14 1.19 -15.62 -9.38
N ILE A 15 0.58 -14.56 -9.94
CA ILE A 15 0.84 -14.12 -11.30
C ILE A 15 2.16 -13.34 -11.34
N GLN A 16 3.10 -13.78 -12.17
CA GLN A 16 4.33 -13.04 -12.43
C GLN A 16 4.04 -11.86 -13.35
N SER A 17 4.15 -10.63 -12.84
CA SER A 17 4.03 -9.41 -13.63
C SER A 17 5.41 -8.92 -14.08
N ALA A 18 5.52 -8.54 -15.37
CA ALA A 18 6.73 -7.98 -15.94
C ALA A 18 6.57 -6.46 -16.09
N VAL A 19 6.96 -5.71 -15.06
CA VAL A 19 6.94 -4.24 -15.07
C VAL A 19 8.34 -3.72 -15.42
N ARG A 20 8.43 -2.79 -16.37
CA ARG A 20 9.69 -2.10 -16.69
C ARG A 20 9.74 -0.77 -15.92
N PHE A 21 10.71 -0.67 -15.02
CA PHE A 21 10.96 0.57 -14.28
C PHE A 21 12.09 1.38 -14.93
N PRO A 22 11.99 2.72 -14.95
CA PRO A 22 13.15 3.56 -15.24
C PRO A 22 14.30 3.24 -14.28
N PRO A 23 15.59 3.32 -14.72
CA PRO A 23 16.73 2.91 -13.90
C PRO A 23 16.79 3.63 -12.54
N LYS A 24 16.50 4.92 -12.52
CA LYS A 24 16.47 5.73 -11.28
C LYS A 24 15.44 5.21 -10.28
N LEU A 25 14.24 4.88 -10.74
CA LEU A 25 13.17 4.38 -9.87
C LEU A 25 13.51 2.97 -9.34
N HIS A 26 14.06 2.11 -10.19
CA HIS A 26 14.52 0.78 -9.76
C HIS A 26 15.59 0.89 -8.66
N ALA A 27 16.57 1.77 -8.82
CA ALA A 27 17.60 1.99 -7.81
C ALA A 27 17.03 2.49 -6.48
N GLN A 28 16.08 3.42 -6.53
CA GLN A 28 15.39 3.92 -5.33
C GLN A 28 14.60 2.83 -4.61
N LEU A 29 13.86 2.00 -5.35
CA LEU A 29 13.11 0.88 -4.77
C LEU A 29 14.04 -0.16 -4.15
N LYS A 30 15.19 -0.43 -4.79
CA LYS A 30 16.17 -1.38 -4.28
C LYS A 30 16.83 -0.87 -2.99
N ALA A 31 17.27 0.38 -2.95
CA ALA A 31 17.83 0.98 -1.73
C ALA A 31 16.82 0.92 -0.57
N SER A 32 15.56 1.29 -0.83
CA SER A 32 14.48 1.19 0.16
C SER A 32 14.24 -0.24 0.64
N ALA A 33 14.28 -1.22 -0.26
CA ALA A 33 14.13 -2.62 0.10
C ALA A 33 15.27 -3.09 1.02
N ASP A 34 16.51 -2.73 0.68
CA ASP A 34 17.70 -3.07 1.47
C ASP A 34 17.65 -2.42 2.87
N GLU A 35 17.29 -1.13 2.96
CA GLU A 35 17.10 -0.40 4.23
C GLU A 35 16.04 -1.04 5.14
N ASN A 36 14.96 -1.57 4.55
CA ASN A 36 13.84 -2.16 5.29
C ASN A 36 14.00 -3.68 5.49
N GLY A 37 15.11 -4.29 5.06
CA GLY A 37 15.33 -5.74 5.16
C GLY A 37 14.32 -6.57 4.35
N ARG A 38 13.82 -6.02 3.23
CA ARG A 38 12.79 -6.61 2.38
C ARG A 38 13.38 -7.08 1.05
N SER A 39 12.73 -8.06 0.42
CA SER A 39 12.96 -8.30 -1.00
C SER A 39 12.40 -7.14 -1.84
N LEU A 40 12.93 -6.91 -3.03
CA LEU A 40 12.40 -5.88 -3.94
C LEU A 40 10.90 -6.09 -4.24
N ASN A 41 10.46 -7.34 -4.42
CA ASN A 41 9.04 -7.64 -4.65
C ASN A 41 8.19 -7.29 -3.42
N THR A 42 8.67 -7.60 -2.22
CA THR A 42 7.98 -7.26 -0.96
C THR A 42 7.85 -5.74 -0.81
N GLU A 43 8.90 -4.99 -1.15
CA GLU A 43 8.88 -3.53 -1.09
C GLU A 43 7.92 -2.92 -2.11
N ILE A 44 7.90 -3.44 -3.35
CA ILE A 44 6.94 -3.02 -4.37
C ILE A 44 5.51 -3.28 -3.89
N LEU A 45 5.22 -4.48 -3.37
CA LEU A 45 3.90 -4.82 -2.85
C LEU A 45 3.51 -3.91 -1.69
N ALA A 46 4.41 -3.68 -0.72
CA ALA A 46 4.16 -2.79 0.40
C ALA A 46 3.80 -1.37 -0.06
N ARG A 47 4.44 -0.86 -1.12
CA ARG A 47 4.11 0.46 -1.69
C ARG A 47 2.80 0.47 -2.48
N LEU A 48 2.45 -0.62 -3.15
CA LEU A 48 1.18 -0.74 -3.87
C LEU A 48 -0.01 -0.91 -2.90
N GLU A 49 0.22 -1.60 -1.77
CA GLU A 49 -0.74 -1.79 -0.69
C GLU A 49 -0.81 -0.57 0.24
N ALA A 50 0.23 0.27 0.24
CA ALA A 50 0.22 1.57 0.89
C ALA A 50 -0.80 2.47 0.18
N GLY A 51 -2.07 2.31 0.56
CA GLY A 51 -3.07 3.34 0.38
C GLY A 51 -2.69 4.61 1.14
N PRO A 52 -3.51 5.67 1.06
CA PRO A 52 -3.34 6.83 1.94
C PRO A 52 -3.25 6.37 3.40
N SER A 53 -2.29 6.91 4.14
CA SER A 53 -2.07 6.50 5.54
C SER A 53 -3.35 6.74 6.36
N LYS A 54 -3.51 6.01 7.46
CA LYS A 54 -4.68 6.19 8.33
C LYS A 54 -4.76 7.64 8.84
N GLU A 55 -3.61 8.26 9.06
CA GLU A 55 -3.46 9.66 9.45
C GLU A 55 -4.00 10.58 8.35
N VAL A 56 -3.58 10.39 7.10
CA VAL A 56 -4.09 11.15 5.94
C VAL A 56 -5.59 10.96 5.77
N LEU A 57 -6.10 9.74 5.95
CA LEU A 57 -7.54 9.47 5.87
C LEU A 57 -8.33 10.14 7.01
N ALA A 58 -7.77 10.19 8.22
CA ALA A 58 -8.37 10.88 9.36
C ALA A 58 -8.41 12.39 9.14
N GLU A 59 -7.31 12.99 8.67
CA GLU A 59 -7.25 14.41 8.31
C GLU A 59 -8.27 14.76 7.22
N ILE A 60 -8.39 13.93 6.18
CA ILE A 60 -9.42 14.11 5.13
C ILE A 60 -10.83 14.05 5.72
N ALA A 61 -11.09 13.14 6.66
CA ALA A 61 -12.41 13.02 7.30
C ALA A 61 -12.73 14.25 8.16
N GLU A 62 -11.74 14.79 8.87
CA GLU A 62 -11.87 16.01 9.66
C GLU A 62 -12.12 17.23 8.78
N LEU A 63 -11.34 17.42 7.71
CA LEU A 63 -11.54 18.49 6.73
C LEU A 63 -12.95 18.44 6.12
N LYS A 64 -13.44 17.25 5.76
CA LYS A 64 -14.81 17.07 5.26
C LYS A 64 -15.88 17.38 6.32
N SER A 65 -15.60 17.15 7.60
CA SER A 65 -16.48 17.53 8.71
C SER A 65 -16.55 19.05 8.85
N MET A 66 -15.39 19.71 8.85
CA MET A 66 -15.30 21.17 8.92
C MET A 66 -16.01 21.86 7.75
N LEU A 67 -15.77 21.37 6.52
CA LEU A 67 -16.39 21.92 5.32
C LEU A 67 -17.92 21.84 5.38
N ARG A 68 -18.48 20.71 5.83
CA ARG A 68 -19.94 20.56 6.01
C ARG A 68 -20.49 21.57 7.01
N LYS A 69 -19.83 21.75 8.16
CA LYS A 69 -20.26 22.73 9.16
C LYS A 69 -20.30 24.15 8.61
N VAL A 70 -19.35 24.53 7.77
CA VAL A 70 -19.33 25.86 7.13
C VAL A 70 -20.47 26.00 6.13
N LEU A 71 -20.70 24.96 5.31
CA LEU A 71 -21.79 24.98 4.32
C LEU A 71 -23.17 24.99 4.98
N ASP A 72 -23.35 24.29 6.10
CA ASP A 72 -24.62 24.25 6.84
C ASP A 72 -24.92 25.58 7.57
N GLN A 73 -23.93 26.49 7.69
CA GLN A 73 -24.05 27.81 8.30
C GLN A 73 -24.34 28.93 7.28
N MET A 74 -24.34 28.62 5.98
CA MET A 74 -24.67 29.54 4.88
C MET A 74 -26.12 29.35 4.43
#